data_AF-A0A1K1QED0-F1
#
_entry.id   AF-A0A1K1QED0-F1
#
_cell.length_a   1.000
_cell.length_b   1.000
_cell.length_c   1.000
_cell.angle_alpha   90.00
_cell.angle_beta   90.00
_cell.angle_gamma   90.00
#
_symmetry.space_group_name_H-M   'P 1'
#
loop_
_entity.id
_entity.type
_entity.pdbx_description
1 polymer ?
#
loop_
_entity_poly.entity_id
_entity_poly.type
_entity_poly.pdbx_seq_one_letter_code
_entity_poly.pdbx_strand_id
1 'polypeptide(L)'
;MATIKENVTGIKENISRIKQSIDQIKGQAQITVEVAKDTAADMKEKIAKVKDSVEEMKASVAQAKEDLKSTGEAAAEKVEAAGSSGSAMAPNALAAVGGASPELDQPAAFESPEELNVEKSGNGFIIRGAQGMIGEITYAPVDSFTWVLNHTYVTPEYRGRDIAQRLLRRVAEEARKEHKKIIPTCSYAAVQFKRHDEYADVWKQS
;
A
#
# COMPACT_ATOMS: atom_id res chain seq x y z
N MET A 1 -60.88 -5.17 9.13
CA MET A 1 -60.32 -5.17 7.74
C MET A 1 -59.24 -4.11 7.51
N ALA A 2 -59.10 -3.04 8.32
CA ALA A 2 -58.09 -1.99 8.12
C ALA A 2 -56.64 -2.45 8.39
N THR A 3 -56.40 -3.17 9.49
CA THR A 3 -55.05 -3.56 9.95
C THR A 3 -54.31 -4.53 9.00
N ILE A 4 -55.05 -5.42 8.34
CA ILE A 4 -54.47 -6.39 7.40
C ILE A 4 -54.00 -5.68 6.12
N LYS A 5 -54.71 -4.63 5.67
CA LYS A 5 -54.35 -3.87 4.47
C LYS A 5 -53.07 -3.05 4.68
N GLU A 6 -52.88 -2.46 5.87
CA GLU A 6 -51.63 -1.78 6.24
C GLU A 6 -50.45 -2.75 6.23
N ASN A 7 -50.59 -3.92 6.86
CA ASN A 7 -49.52 -4.92 6.89
C ASN A 7 -49.13 -5.41 5.49
N VAL A 8 -50.12 -5.68 4.63
CA VAL A 8 -49.88 -6.09 3.23
C VAL A 8 -49.20 -4.97 2.42
N THR A 9 -49.51 -3.72 2.72
CA THR A 9 -48.88 -2.56 2.06
C THR A 9 -47.41 -2.42 2.49
N GLY A 10 -47.13 -2.54 3.79
CA GLY A 10 -45.75 -2.52 4.31
C GLY A 10 -44.89 -3.66 3.77
N ILE A 11 -45.47 -4.86 3.60
CA ILE A 11 -44.77 -6.00 2.98
C ILE A 11 -44.43 -5.71 1.51
N LYS A 12 -45.36 -5.12 0.74
CA LYS A 12 -45.09 -4.75 -0.67
C LYS A 12 -43.98 -3.72 -0.78
N GLU A 13 -43.96 -2.73 0.13
CA GLU A 13 -42.93 -1.71 0.15
C GLU A 13 -41.54 -2.30 0.47
N ASN A 14 -41.47 -3.21 1.44
CA ASN A 14 -40.24 -3.92 1.77
C ASN A 14 -39.74 -4.79 0.62
N ILE A 15 -40.63 -5.52 -0.06
CA ILE A 15 -40.29 -6.30 -1.26
C ILE A 15 -39.73 -5.37 -2.36
N SER A 16 -40.28 -4.17 -2.51
CA SER A 16 -39.79 -3.21 -3.51
C SER A 16 -38.39 -2.70 -3.19
N ARG A 17 -38.12 -2.37 -1.91
CA ARG A 17 -36.78 -1.95 -1.46
C ARG A 17 -35.73 -3.04 -1.64
N ILE A 18 -36.12 -4.29 -1.37
CA ILE A 18 -35.24 -5.47 -1.57
C ILE A 18 -34.93 -5.65 -3.06
N LYS A 19 -35.92 -5.53 -3.94
CA LYS A 19 -35.71 -5.61 -5.40
C LYS A 19 -34.73 -4.54 -5.89
N GLN A 20 -34.91 -3.29 -5.44
CA GLN A 20 -34.01 -2.19 -5.80
C GLN A 20 -32.56 -2.46 -5.34
N SER A 21 -32.39 -2.99 -4.13
CA SER A 21 -31.07 -3.35 -3.60
C SER A 21 -30.42 -4.47 -4.42
N ILE A 22 -31.19 -5.48 -4.86
CA ILE A 22 -30.71 -6.56 -5.72
C ILE A 22 -30.26 -6.01 -7.09
N ASP A 23 -31.00 -5.08 -7.69
CA ASP A 23 -30.62 -4.45 -8.95
C ASP A 23 -29.35 -3.59 -8.80
N GLN A 24 -29.18 -2.87 -7.69
CA GLN A 24 -27.93 -2.16 -7.39
C GLN A 24 -26.73 -3.11 -7.25
N ILE A 25 -26.90 -4.23 -6.54
CA ILE A 25 -25.86 -5.25 -6.38
C ILE A 25 -25.47 -5.85 -7.74
N LYS A 26 -26.45 -6.14 -8.60
CA LYS A 26 -26.20 -6.63 -9.97
C LYS A 26 -25.42 -5.60 -10.79
N GLY A 27 -25.78 -4.31 -10.72
CA GLY A 27 -25.05 -3.24 -11.37
C GLY A 27 -23.59 -3.13 -10.91
N GLN A 28 -23.34 -3.22 -9.60
CA GLN A 28 -21.97 -3.18 -9.05
C GLN A 28 -21.12 -4.40 -9.47
N ALA A 29 -21.73 -5.59 -9.53
CA ALA A 29 -21.05 -6.78 -10.03
C ALA A 29 -20.69 -6.64 -11.52
N GLN A 30 -21.56 -6.04 -12.32
CA GLN A 30 -21.34 -5.84 -13.75
C GLN A 30 -20.22 -4.83 -14.04
N ILE A 31 -20.17 -3.72 -13.27
CA ILE A 31 -19.07 -2.73 -13.31
C ILE A 31 -17.72 -3.39 -13.02
N THR A 32 -17.66 -4.30 -12.05
CA THR A 32 -16.42 -4.99 -11.68
C THR A 32 -15.88 -5.89 -12.81
N VAL A 33 -16.78 -6.54 -13.55
CA VAL A 33 -16.40 -7.42 -14.68
C VAL A 33 -15.94 -6.61 -15.90
N GLU A 34 -16.56 -5.47 -16.18
CA GLU A 34 -16.10 -4.57 -17.26
C GLU A 34 -14.74 -3.94 -16.96
N VAL A 35 -14.56 -3.39 -15.75
CA VAL A 35 -13.27 -2.81 -15.34
C VAL A 35 -12.13 -3.85 -15.40
N ALA A 36 -12.41 -5.12 -15.06
CA ALA A 36 -11.45 -6.20 -15.19
C ALA A 36 -11.08 -6.51 -16.65
N LYS A 37 -12.04 -6.42 -17.59
CA LYS A 37 -11.79 -6.63 -19.02
C LYS A 37 -10.97 -5.49 -19.63
N ASP A 38 -11.31 -4.25 -19.34
CA ASP A 38 -10.55 -3.08 -19.79
C ASP A 38 -9.12 -3.08 -19.22
N THR A 39 -8.95 -3.45 -17.95
CA THR A 39 -7.61 -3.55 -17.33
C THR A 39 -6.76 -4.65 -17.99
N ALA A 40 -7.37 -5.79 -18.36
CA ALA A 40 -6.67 -6.86 -19.06
C ALA A 40 -6.26 -6.48 -20.50
N ALA A 41 -7.03 -5.62 -21.16
CA ALA A 41 -6.70 -5.09 -22.49
C ALA A 41 -5.55 -4.08 -22.43
N ASP A 42 -5.61 -3.11 -21.52
CA ASP A 42 -4.55 -2.11 -21.31
C ASP A 42 -3.21 -2.78 -20.93
N MET A 43 -3.25 -3.83 -20.09
CA MET A 43 -2.05 -4.58 -19.72
C MET A 43 -1.43 -5.33 -20.90
N LYS A 44 -2.24 -5.93 -21.79
CA LYS A 44 -1.74 -6.57 -23.01
C LYS A 44 -1.06 -5.57 -23.94
N GLU A 45 -1.63 -4.37 -24.09
CA GLU A 45 -1.04 -3.32 -24.93
C GLU A 45 0.31 -2.83 -24.35
N LYS A 46 0.39 -2.63 -23.04
CA LYS A 46 1.64 -2.25 -22.37
C LYS A 46 2.72 -3.33 -22.48
N ILE A 47 2.35 -4.61 -22.33
CA ILE A 47 3.28 -5.73 -22.52
C ILE A 47 3.82 -5.77 -23.95
N ALA A 48 2.97 -5.50 -24.95
CA ALA A 48 3.41 -5.40 -26.34
C ALA A 48 4.45 -4.28 -26.54
N LYS A 49 4.17 -3.07 -26.04
CA LYS A 49 5.11 -1.93 -26.11
C LYS A 49 6.44 -2.22 -25.42
N VAL A 50 6.42 -2.85 -24.25
CA VAL A 50 7.65 -3.24 -23.53
C VAL A 50 8.46 -4.27 -24.33
N LYS A 51 7.78 -5.20 -25.01
CA LYS A 51 8.46 -6.21 -25.84
C LYS A 51 9.16 -5.57 -27.04
N ASP A 52 8.54 -4.61 -27.71
CA ASP A 52 9.18 -3.83 -28.78
C ASP A 52 10.42 -3.07 -28.27
N SER A 53 10.32 -2.38 -27.13
CA SER A 53 11.47 -1.67 -26.54
C SER A 53 12.61 -2.62 -26.11
N VAL A 54 12.30 -3.85 -25.68
CA VAL A 54 13.32 -4.87 -25.34
C VAL A 54 14.04 -5.38 -26.59
N GLU A 55 13.34 -5.58 -27.70
CA GLU A 55 13.95 -5.98 -28.96
C GLU A 55 14.82 -4.86 -29.55
N GLU A 56 14.38 -3.61 -29.43
CA GLU A 56 15.16 -2.42 -29.84
C GLU A 56 16.43 -2.27 -28.99
N MET A 57 16.32 -2.45 -27.66
CA MET A 57 17.50 -2.47 -26.77
C MET A 57 18.46 -3.62 -27.09
N LYS A 58 17.97 -4.82 -27.44
CA LYS A 58 18.83 -5.93 -27.88
C LYS A 58 19.58 -5.58 -29.17
N ALA A 59 18.93 -4.91 -30.11
CA ALA A 59 19.57 -4.46 -31.34
C ALA A 59 20.67 -3.42 -31.07
N SER A 60 20.43 -2.44 -30.20
CA SER A 60 21.44 -1.46 -29.79
C SER A 60 22.59 -2.10 -29.00
N VAL A 61 22.33 -3.10 -28.15
CA VAL A 61 23.37 -3.86 -27.43
C VAL A 61 24.21 -4.71 -28.39
N ALA A 62 23.63 -5.23 -29.48
CA ALA A 62 24.38 -5.95 -30.50
C ALA A 62 25.34 -5.01 -31.25
N GLN A 63 24.89 -3.82 -31.63
CA GLN A 63 25.75 -2.79 -32.26
C GLN A 63 26.88 -2.35 -31.32
N ALA A 64 26.57 -2.04 -30.05
CA ALA A 64 27.58 -1.64 -29.09
C ALA A 64 28.64 -2.73 -28.85
N LYS A 65 28.29 -4.02 -28.98
CA LYS A 65 29.25 -5.14 -28.91
C LYS A 65 30.16 -5.23 -30.13
N GLU A 66 29.70 -4.85 -31.31
CA GLU A 66 30.54 -4.76 -32.52
C GLU A 66 31.51 -3.57 -32.45
N ASP A 67 31.03 -2.41 -31.98
CA ASP A 67 31.87 -1.21 -31.82
C ASP A 67 32.97 -1.39 -30.76
N LEU A 68 32.70 -2.16 -29.69
CA LEU A 68 33.72 -2.52 -28.69
C LEU A 68 34.80 -3.46 -29.23
N LYS A 69 34.52 -4.24 -30.28
CA LYS A 69 35.48 -5.17 -30.88
C LYS A 69 36.51 -4.47 -31.78
N SER A 70 36.16 -3.33 -32.37
CA SER A 70 37.07 -2.52 -33.21
C SER A 70 37.94 -1.54 -32.40
N THR A 71 37.66 -1.35 -31.10
CA THR A 71 38.39 -0.42 -30.22
C THR A 71 39.36 -1.14 -29.26
N GLY A 72 39.84 -2.32 -29.64
CA GLY A 72 40.80 -3.14 -28.88
C GLY A 72 42.28 -2.93 -29.24
N GLU A 73 42.61 -1.96 -30.09
CA GLU A 73 43.98 -1.62 -30.51
C GLU A 73 44.28 -0.13 -30.27
N ALA A 74 44.24 0.33 -29.01
CA ALA A 74 45.09 1.43 -28.54
C ALA A 74 44.95 1.65 -27.03
N ALA A 75 46.12 1.83 -26.39
CA ALA A 75 46.38 2.43 -25.08
C ALA A 75 46.32 1.52 -23.83
N ALA A 76 47.50 0.96 -23.51
CA ALA A 76 47.98 0.70 -22.16
C ALA A 76 49.13 1.68 -21.81
N GLU A 77 49.33 1.90 -20.50
CA GLU A 77 50.42 2.63 -19.79
C GLU A 77 50.15 4.13 -19.53
N LYS A 78 50.15 4.70 -18.29
CA LYS A 78 51.02 4.56 -17.09
C LYS A 78 50.36 5.27 -15.85
N VAL A 79 50.04 4.63 -14.72
CA VAL A 79 50.78 4.44 -13.43
C VAL A 79 51.02 5.70 -12.53
N GLU A 80 50.36 5.71 -11.34
CA GLU A 80 50.75 6.14 -9.96
C GLU A 80 51.15 7.61 -9.64
N ALA A 81 51.06 8.20 -8.43
CA ALA A 81 50.47 7.96 -7.10
C ALA A 81 50.72 9.21 -6.19
N ALA A 82 49.89 9.47 -5.16
CA ALA A 82 50.14 10.17 -3.85
C ALA A 82 48.76 10.47 -3.20
N GLY A 83 48.36 10.13 -1.95
CA GLY A 83 49.01 10.19 -0.61
C GLY A 83 48.95 11.65 -0.10
N SER A 84 48.44 12.10 1.06
CA SER A 84 48.03 11.56 2.36
C SER A 84 47.45 12.72 3.23
N SER A 85 46.97 12.42 4.46
CA SER A 85 46.65 13.31 5.60
C SER A 85 45.22 13.87 5.61
N GLY A 86 44.34 13.60 6.58
CA GLY A 86 44.40 13.64 8.05
C GLY A 86 43.00 14.16 8.47
N SER A 87 42.27 13.76 9.51
CA SER A 87 42.64 13.51 10.90
C SER A 87 41.51 12.69 11.55
N ALA A 88 41.89 11.79 12.44
CA ALA A 88 40.98 11.15 13.39
C ALA A 88 40.57 12.13 14.51
N MET A 89 39.38 11.94 15.09
CA MET A 89 39.15 12.01 16.54
C MET A 89 37.83 11.32 16.90
N ALA A 90 37.86 10.53 17.98
CA ALA A 90 36.89 9.53 18.39
C ALA A 90 35.87 10.09 19.46
N PRO A 91 35.06 9.26 20.16
CA PRO A 91 33.68 9.55 20.56
C PRO A 91 33.51 10.15 21.97
N ASN A 92 32.30 10.64 22.30
CA ASN A 92 31.84 10.84 23.67
C ASN A 92 30.29 10.83 23.71
N ALA A 93 29.64 9.78 24.20
CA ALA A 93 29.20 9.56 25.58
C ALA A 93 28.14 10.55 26.11
N LEU A 94 26.92 10.01 26.26
CA LEU A 94 26.08 10.02 27.48
C LEU A 94 25.74 11.37 28.13
N ALA A 95 24.46 11.77 28.01
CA ALA A 95 23.75 12.50 29.07
C ALA A 95 22.27 12.08 29.09
N ALA A 96 21.88 11.46 30.19
CA ALA A 96 20.51 11.16 30.58
C ALA A 96 19.94 12.27 31.48
N VAL A 97 18.62 12.47 31.45
CA VAL A 97 17.65 12.78 32.53
C VAL A 97 16.35 13.23 31.84
N GLY A 98 15.11 12.88 32.21
CA GLY A 98 14.53 12.21 33.37
C GLY A 98 13.10 12.75 33.58
N GLY A 99 12.12 11.86 33.84
CA GLY A 99 10.73 12.16 34.25
C GLY A 99 9.68 11.45 33.37
N ALA A 100 9.27 10.19 33.57
CA ALA A 100 8.57 9.57 34.73
C ALA A 100 7.27 10.34 35.06
N SER A 101 6.04 9.80 35.03
CA SER A 101 5.47 8.51 35.48
C SER A 101 3.96 8.45 35.06
N PRO A 102 3.17 7.38 35.31
CA PRO A 102 3.48 6.16 36.06
C PRO A 102 3.21 4.84 35.31
N GLU A 103 4.01 3.88 35.75
CA GLU A 103 3.77 2.45 35.80
C GLU A 103 2.36 2.14 36.32
N LEU A 104 1.54 1.51 35.48
CA LEU A 104 0.33 0.81 35.90
C LEU A 104 0.33 -0.56 35.22
N ASP A 105 0.59 -1.56 36.06
CA ASP A 105 0.07 -2.92 35.97
C ASP A 105 0.34 -3.71 34.68
N GLN A 106 1.35 -4.58 34.73
CA GLN A 106 1.37 -5.79 33.92
C GLN A 106 0.31 -6.75 34.49
N PRO A 107 -0.75 -7.04 33.73
CA PRO A 107 -0.93 -8.42 33.25
C PRO A 107 -1.44 -8.42 31.79
N ALA A 108 -1.10 -9.33 30.90
CA ALA A 108 -0.84 -10.74 31.10
C ALA A 108 0.12 -11.28 30.03
N ALA A 109 0.86 -12.31 30.46
CA ALA A 109 1.24 -13.49 29.71
C ALA A 109 1.12 -13.43 28.18
N PHE A 110 2.28 -13.48 27.53
CA PHE A 110 2.63 -14.47 26.51
C PHE A 110 1.47 -15.35 25.99
N GLU A 111 0.63 -14.79 25.13
CA GLU A 111 -0.17 -15.59 24.21
C GLU A 111 0.46 -15.39 22.84
N SER A 112 0.89 -16.52 22.28
CA SER A 112 1.24 -16.89 20.91
C SER A 112 1.14 -15.80 19.83
N PRO A 113 1.94 -15.84 18.75
CA PRO A 113 1.64 -15.06 17.56
C PRO A 113 0.29 -15.53 17.01
N GLU A 114 -0.79 -14.99 17.55
CA GLU A 114 -2.10 -15.01 16.95
C GLU A 114 -1.86 -14.53 15.52
N GLU A 115 -2.20 -15.36 14.54
CA GLU A 115 -2.20 -14.99 13.14
C GLU A 115 -3.14 -13.80 12.98
N LEU A 116 -2.62 -12.59 13.19
CA LEU A 116 -3.33 -11.34 13.00
C LEU A 116 -3.52 -11.16 11.50
N ASN A 117 -4.58 -11.80 10.99
CA ASN A 117 -4.92 -11.77 9.60
C ASN A 117 -5.46 -10.39 9.22
N VAL A 118 -4.91 -9.85 8.14
CA VAL A 118 -5.41 -8.62 7.55
C VAL A 118 -6.55 -8.98 6.59
N GLU A 119 -7.77 -8.65 6.99
CA GLU A 119 -8.98 -8.90 6.21
C GLU A 119 -9.32 -7.68 5.34
N LYS A 120 -9.66 -7.90 4.06
CA LYS A 120 -10.14 -6.83 3.17
C LYS A 120 -11.58 -6.48 3.54
N SER A 121 -11.85 -5.22 3.84
CA SER A 121 -13.18 -4.72 4.21
C SER A 121 -13.53 -3.50 3.38
N GLY A 122 -14.28 -3.71 2.29
CA GLY A 122 -14.63 -2.65 1.34
C GLY A 122 -13.39 -1.93 0.81
N ASN A 123 -13.34 -0.61 0.96
CA ASN A 123 -12.20 0.23 0.58
C ASN A 123 -11.19 0.34 1.74
N GLY A 124 -10.87 -0.76 2.39
CA GLY A 124 -10.05 -0.76 3.58
C GLY A 124 -9.61 -2.15 4.01
N PHE A 125 -8.84 -2.18 5.10
CA PHE A 125 -8.40 -3.40 5.74
C PHE A 125 -8.62 -3.31 7.24
N ILE A 126 -8.95 -4.45 7.82
CA ILE A 126 -9.15 -4.60 9.25
C ILE A 126 -8.30 -5.76 9.76
N ILE A 127 -7.82 -5.64 10.99
CA ILE A 127 -7.23 -6.74 11.74
C ILE A 127 -8.17 -7.00 12.91
N ARG A 128 -8.59 -8.24 13.06
CA ARG A 128 -9.37 -8.74 14.19
C ARG A 128 -8.53 -9.70 15.00
N GLY A 129 -8.64 -9.63 16.32
CA GLY A 129 -8.10 -10.62 17.24
C GLY A 129 -9.22 -11.29 18.04
N ALA A 130 -8.83 -12.08 19.04
CA ALA A 130 -9.77 -12.80 19.89
C ALA A 130 -10.80 -11.88 20.58
N GLN A 131 -10.42 -10.64 20.87
CA GLN A 131 -11.23 -9.67 21.62
C GLN A 131 -11.94 -8.61 20.75
N GLY A 132 -11.86 -8.73 19.41
CA GLY A 132 -12.53 -7.82 18.48
C GLY A 132 -11.58 -7.10 17.52
N MET A 133 -11.98 -5.91 17.05
CA MET A 133 -11.19 -5.13 16.11
C MET A 133 -9.94 -4.56 16.79
N ILE A 134 -8.77 -4.94 16.29
CA ILE A 134 -7.47 -4.47 16.76
C ILE A 134 -7.07 -3.20 16.02
N GLY A 135 -7.34 -3.13 14.73
CA GLY A 135 -7.07 -1.95 13.93
C GLY A 135 -7.75 -1.98 12.58
N GLU A 136 -7.91 -0.80 12.01
CA GLU A 136 -8.49 -0.58 10.71
C GLU A 136 -7.77 0.51 9.94
N ILE A 137 -7.79 0.39 8.62
CA ILE A 137 -7.31 1.39 7.69
C ILE A 137 -8.33 1.51 6.58
N THR A 138 -8.68 2.72 6.20
CA THR A 138 -9.59 2.98 5.10
C THR A 138 -8.99 3.95 4.10
N TYR A 139 -9.38 3.75 2.85
CA TYR A 139 -9.05 4.61 1.74
C TYR A 139 -10.31 4.89 0.92
N ALA A 140 -10.31 5.99 0.19
CA ALA A 140 -11.36 6.36 -0.74
C ALA A 140 -10.75 6.53 -2.15
N PRO A 141 -11.28 5.85 -3.17
CA PRO A 141 -10.89 6.15 -4.54
C PRO A 141 -11.40 7.55 -4.91
N VAL A 142 -10.49 8.42 -5.36
CA VAL A 142 -10.84 9.77 -5.85
C VAL A 142 -10.76 9.88 -7.37
N ASP A 143 -9.86 9.10 -7.98
CA ASP A 143 -9.72 9.01 -9.43
C ASP A 143 -9.49 7.55 -9.84
N SER A 144 -9.50 7.29 -11.15
CA SER A 144 -9.14 5.99 -11.72
C SER A 144 -7.73 5.51 -11.36
N PHE A 145 -6.84 6.39 -10.90
CA PHE A 145 -5.45 6.04 -10.55
C PHE A 145 -5.03 6.48 -9.15
N THR A 146 -5.96 7.02 -8.34
CA THR A 146 -5.62 7.66 -7.06
C THR A 146 -6.54 7.21 -5.93
N TRP A 147 -5.95 6.81 -4.81
CA TRP A 147 -6.63 6.55 -3.55
C TRP A 147 -6.22 7.58 -2.49
N VAL A 148 -7.19 8.04 -1.71
CA VAL A 148 -6.97 8.91 -0.55
C VAL A 148 -7.04 8.08 0.71
N LEU A 149 -5.96 8.03 1.48
CA LEU A 149 -5.89 7.27 2.72
C LEU A 149 -6.32 8.17 3.89
N ASN A 150 -7.60 8.09 4.23
CA ASN A 150 -8.31 9.06 5.06
C ASN A 150 -8.37 8.67 6.54
N HIS A 151 -8.35 7.38 6.86
CA HIS A 151 -8.45 6.93 8.25
C HIS A 151 -7.52 5.76 8.54
N THR A 152 -6.89 5.80 9.71
CA THR A 152 -6.15 4.68 10.28
C THR A 152 -6.36 4.71 11.77
N TYR A 153 -6.85 3.61 12.33
CA TYR A 153 -7.14 3.48 13.74
C TYR A 153 -6.56 2.16 14.27
N VAL A 154 -6.00 2.21 15.47
CA VAL A 154 -5.55 1.04 16.22
C VAL A 154 -6.00 1.20 17.65
N THR A 155 -6.58 0.13 18.17
CA THR A 155 -7.06 0.02 19.55
C THR A 155 -5.90 0.28 20.51
N PRO A 156 -6.08 1.14 21.54
CA PRO A 156 -5.00 1.58 22.44
C PRO A 156 -4.14 0.43 23.01
N GLU A 157 -4.77 -0.70 23.34
CA GLU A 157 -4.16 -1.89 23.90
C GLU A 157 -3.12 -2.55 22.98
N TYR A 158 -3.24 -2.30 21.67
CA TYR A 158 -2.39 -2.88 20.63
C TYR A 158 -1.47 -1.84 19.96
N ARG A 159 -1.45 -0.59 20.46
CA ARG A 159 -0.50 0.42 20.00
C ARG A 159 0.93 0.03 20.38
N GLY A 160 1.90 0.49 19.59
CA GLY A 160 3.31 0.15 19.77
C GLY A 160 3.71 -1.25 19.26
N ARG A 161 2.81 -1.97 18.59
CA ARG A 161 3.05 -3.31 18.00
C ARG A 161 3.07 -3.32 16.47
N ASP A 162 3.34 -2.17 15.85
CA ASP A 162 3.39 -1.98 14.38
C ASP A 162 2.13 -2.42 13.60
N ILE A 163 0.98 -2.56 14.27
CA ILE A 163 -0.28 -2.95 13.63
C ILE A 163 -0.69 -1.99 12.52
N ALA A 164 -0.60 -0.68 12.78
CA ALA A 164 -0.92 0.34 11.78
C ALA A 164 0.04 0.29 10.58
N GLN A 165 1.31 -0.05 10.80
CA GLN A 165 2.29 -0.23 9.72
C GLN A 165 1.97 -1.47 8.87
N ARG A 166 1.56 -2.59 9.50
CA ARG A 166 1.12 -3.80 8.78
C ARG A 166 -0.09 -3.52 7.89
N LEU A 167 -1.09 -2.82 8.42
CA LEU A 167 -2.27 -2.37 7.65
C LEU A 167 -1.87 -1.48 6.48
N LEU A 168 -1.00 -0.50 6.73
CA LEU A 168 -0.52 0.43 5.70
C LEU A 168 0.25 -0.29 4.59
N ARG A 169 1.14 -1.21 4.94
CA ARG A 169 1.89 -2.03 3.99
C ARG A 169 0.95 -2.82 3.09
N ARG A 170 -0.11 -3.43 3.67
CA ARG A 170 -1.10 -4.17 2.89
C ARG A 170 -1.85 -3.28 1.90
N VAL A 171 -2.22 -2.06 2.29
CA VAL A 171 -2.83 -1.07 1.39
C VAL A 171 -1.87 -0.68 0.27
N ALA A 172 -0.61 -0.38 0.61
CA ALA A 172 0.42 -0.03 -0.36
C ALA A 172 0.65 -1.15 -1.38
N GLU A 173 0.69 -2.41 -0.94
CA GLU A 173 0.82 -3.56 -1.82
C GLU A 173 -0.36 -3.73 -2.78
N GLU A 174 -1.61 -3.54 -2.33
CA GLU A 174 -2.74 -3.53 -3.27
C GLU A 174 -2.63 -2.38 -4.26
N ALA A 175 -2.28 -1.18 -3.79
CA ALA A 175 -2.14 -0.02 -4.66
C ALA A 175 -1.07 -0.28 -5.74
N ARG A 176 0.05 -0.95 -5.40
CA ARG A 176 1.06 -1.40 -6.38
C ARG A 176 0.49 -2.36 -7.41
N LYS A 177 -0.25 -3.39 -6.96
CA LYS A 177 -0.86 -4.39 -7.84
C LYS A 177 -1.88 -3.77 -8.80
N GLU A 178 -2.63 -2.78 -8.32
CA GLU A 178 -3.64 -2.08 -9.10
C GLU A 178 -3.08 -0.84 -9.85
N HIS A 179 -1.76 -0.63 -9.79
CA HIS A 179 -1.06 0.54 -10.36
C HIS A 179 -1.68 1.89 -9.95
N LYS A 180 -2.16 1.98 -8.70
CA LYS A 180 -2.73 3.18 -8.10
C LYS A 180 -1.68 3.92 -7.28
N LYS A 181 -1.89 5.23 -7.14
CA LYS A 181 -1.14 6.09 -6.23
C LYS A 181 -1.97 6.40 -4.98
N ILE A 182 -1.30 6.68 -3.87
CA ILE A 182 -1.89 6.98 -2.57
C ILE A 182 -1.58 8.42 -2.17
N ILE A 183 -2.61 9.16 -1.80
CA ILE A 183 -2.53 10.47 -1.13
C ILE A 183 -2.83 10.25 0.37
N PRO A 184 -1.83 10.36 1.26
CA PRO A 184 -2.05 10.19 2.70
C PRO A 184 -2.61 11.47 3.33
N THR A 185 -3.92 11.55 3.55
CA THR A 185 -4.57 12.69 4.24
C THR A 185 -4.63 12.50 5.74
N CYS A 186 -4.60 11.27 6.24
CA CYS A 186 -4.43 10.98 7.65
C CYS A 186 -3.03 11.40 8.14
N SER A 187 -2.96 12.08 9.28
CA SER A 187 -1.71 12.54 9.89
C SER A 187 -0.71 11.40 10.14
N TYR A 188 -1.20 10.25 10.60
CA TYR A 188 -0.37 9.06 10.80
C TYR A 188 0.24 8.59 9.48
N ALA A 189 -0.58 8.41 8.44
CA ALA A 189 -0.13 7.96 7.14
C ALA A 189 0.89 8.93 6.54
N ALA A 190 0.64 10.24 6.61
CA ALA A 190 1.55 11.24 6.08
C ALA A 190 2.95 11.18 6.74
N VAL A 191 3.00 10.93 8.04
CA VAL A 191 4.28 10.73 8.76
C VAL A 191 4.97 9.44 8.33
N GLN A 192 4.23 8.34 8.18
CA GLN A 192 4.80 7.06 7.75
C GLN A 192 5.38 7.14 6.33
N PHE A 193 4.63 7.73 5.39
CA PHE A 193 5.10 7.96 4.02
C PHE A 193 6.34 8.83 3.94
N LYS A 194 6.50 9.81 4.85
CA LYS A 194 7.71 10.65 4.92
C LYS A 194 8.91 9.95 5.56
N ARG A 195 8.69 8.99 6.46
CA ARG A 195 9.76 8.28 7.18
C ARG A 195 10.26 7.04 6.44
N HIS A 196 9.42 6.46 5.59
CA HIS A 196 9.70 5.21 4.90
C HIS A 196 9.71 5.45 3.39
N ASP A 197 10.91 5.51 2.82
CA ASP A 197 11.12 5.61 1.36
C ASP A 197 10.54 4.42 0.60
N GLU A 198 10.26 3.31 1.30
CA GLU A 198 9.60 2.13 0.72
C GLU A 198 8.24 2.46 0.09
N TYR A 199 7.56 3.54 0.53
CA TYR A 199 6.26 3.94 0.00
C TYR A 199 6.35 5.01 -1.09
N ALA A 200 7.54 5.50 -1.42
CA ALA A 200 7.72 6.59 -2.39
C ALA A 200 7.22 6.22 -3.79
N ASP A 201 7.20 4.93 -4.13
CA ASP A 201 6.72 4.44 -5.42
C ASP A 201 5.20 4.57 -5.59
N VAL A 202 4.43 4.38 -4.51
CA VAL A 202 2.96 4.57 -4.49
C VAL A 202 2.55 5.95 -4.03
N TRP A 203 3.46 6.74 -3.46
CA TRP A 203 3.13 8.06 -2.95
C TRP A 203 2.81 9.06 -4.08
N LYS A 204 1.67 9.73 -3.98
CA LYS A 204 1.38 10.96 -4.72
C LYS A 204 1.47 12.14 -3.75
N GLN A 205 2.52 12.94 -3.90
CA GLN A 205 2.62 14.23 -3.24
C GLN A 205 1.56 15.14 -3.85
N SER A 206 0.68 15.67 -3.00
CA SER A 206 -0.35 16.65 -3.36
C SER A 206 0.07 18.04 -2.90
#